data_AF-A0A927WMG9-F1
#
_entry.id   AF-A0A927WMG9-F1
#
_cell.length_a   1.000
_cell.length_b   1.000
_cell.length_c   1.000
_cell.angle_alpha   90.00
_cell.angle_beta   90.00
_cell.angle_gamma   90.00
#
_symmetry.space_group_name_H-M   'P 1'
#
loop_
_entity.id
_entity.type
_entity.pdbx_description
1 polymer ?
#
loop_
_entity_poly.entity_id
_entity_poly.type
_entity_poly.pdbx_seq_one_letter_code
_entity_poly.pdbx_strand_id
1 'polypeptide(L)'
;MHFDNIYDIVKNEIYAGDRLLQKYFVEDSLTHKKIENRGQLLKYYYQDTHPAIIDRATWEAAQKETARRQAEFWRPRHPFSRLIKCGICGKSYCHKAGKRSRAKWGCLDKEKATGSCKNFNVMDSELLKACNNVLGLEEFDEAIFKDKVKKIIVQPEGILEFHFHDGEIKREKFITDKVELRRQVVPIALYQGIEICCGIHGHRLWHALINGRHYWKCGLKVQHKVDCDCWSHITGTKVLQMVKKLTSRDDITYENLAEVVEKSIVMPDNTIEFHFKDGRIEKCPKP
;
A
#
# COMPACT_ATOMS: atom_id res chain seq x y z
N MET A 1 -3.17 -33.91 23.87
CA MET A 1 -3.06 -33.31 22.52
C MET A 1 -3.80 -31.99 22.60
N HIS A 2 -3.09 -30.86 22.42
CA HIS A 2 -3.76 -29.57 22.22
C HIS A 2 -3.96 -29.45 20.71
N PHE A 3 -5.20 -29.34 20.26
CA PHE A 3 -5.52 -29.13 18.85
C PHE A 3 -5.63 -27.62 18.63
N ASP A 4 -4.60 -27.03 18.06
CA ASP A 4 -4.50 -25.57 17.93
C ASP A 4 -5.44 -25.02 16.85
N ASN A 5 -5.99 -25.88 15.99
CA ASN A 5 -6.94 -25.52 14.93
C ASN A 5 -7.77 -26.71 14.44
N ILE A 6 -8.87 -26.42 13.74
CA ILE A 6 -9.80 -27.41 13.17
C ILE A 6 -9.12 -28.32 12.15
N TYR A 7 -8.11 -27.83 11.43
CA TYR A 7 -7.40 -28.60 10.41
C TYR A 7 -6.66 -29.80 11.03
N ASP A 8 -6.04 -29.61 12.19
CA ASP A 8 -5.35 -30.69 12.92
C ASP A 8 -6.32 -31.76 13.46
N ILE A 9 -7.56 -31.37 13.77
CA ILE A 9 -8.62 -32.30 14.16
C ILE A 9 -9.03 -33.17 12.97
N VAL A 10 -9.37 -32.55 11.83
CA VAL A 10 -9.85 -33.27 10.64
C VAL A 10 -8.80 -34.23 10.08
N LYS A 11 -7.51 -33.88 10.17
CA LYS A 11 -6.41 -34.70 9.65
C LYS A 11 -6.07 -35.92 10.53
N ASN A 12 -6.49 -35.93 11.79
CA ASN A 12 -5.98 -36.89 12.76
C ASN A 12 -6.51 -38.31 12.50
N GLU A 13 -5.59 -39.27 12.38
CA GLU A 13 -5.90 -40.66 12.09
C GLU A 13 -6.56 -41.40 13.27
N ILE A 14 -6.46 -40.84 14.48
CA ILE A 14 -7.11 -41.42 15.67
C ILE A 14 -8.63 -41.55 15.49
N TYR A 15 -9.26 -40.66 14.73
CA TYR A 15 -10.70 -40.71 14.52
C TYR A 15 -11.13 -41.93 13.71
N ALA A 16 -10.24 -42.49 12.88
CA ALA A 16 -10.45 -43.71 12.12
C ALA A 16 -9.98 -44.99 12.85
N GLY A 17 -9.56 -44.88 14.13
CA GLY A 17 -9.05 -46.01 14.93
C GLY A 17 -7.55 -46.29 14.78
N ASP A 18 -6.85 -45.48 13.97
CA ASP A 18 -5.45 -45.68 13.64
C ASP A 18 -4.52 -44.86 14.55
N ARG A 19 -3.24 -45.23 14.62
CA ARG A 19 -2.20 -44.45 15.33
C ARG A 19 -0.91 -44.36 14.53
N LEU A 20 -0.44 -43.14 14.33
CA LEU A 20 0.91 -42.86 13.83
C LEU A 20 1.82 -42.47 15.02
N LEU A 21 2.78 -43.33 15.32
CA LEU A 21 3.79 -43.08 16.34
C LEU A 21 4.95 -42.27 15.78
N GLN A 22 5.71 -41.64 16.69
CA GLN A 22 6.94 -40.90 16.35
C GLN A 22 6.72 -39.72 15.37
N LYS A 23 5.55 -39.06 15.47
CA LYS A 23 5.25 -37.80 14.76
C LYS A 23 6.24 -36.69 15.11
N TYR A 24 6.80 -36.73 16.32
CA TYR A 24 7.79 -35.80 16.83
C TYR A 24 8.94 -36.57 17.48
N PHE A 25 10.12 -35.99 17.50
CA PHE A 25 11.29 -36.51 18.22
C PHE A 25 12.01 -35.36 18.94
N VAL A 26 12.90 -35.71 19.87
CA VAL A 26 13.76 -34.74 20.56
C VAL A 26 15.10 -34.75 19.84
N GLU A 27 15.49 -33.60 19.28
CA GLU A 27 16.77 -33.47 18.55
C GLU A 27 17.95 -33.39 19.51
N ASP A 28 17.78 -32.69 20.63
CA ASP A 28 18.81 -32.51 21.65
C ASP A 28 18.24 -32.82 23.04
N SER A 29 18.90 -33.77 23.72
CA SER A 29 18.54 -34.24 25.06
C SER A 29 18.70 -33.19 26.15
N LEU A 30 19.50 -32.14 25.94
CA LEU A 30 19.66 -31.05 26.91
C LEU A 30 18.49 -30.07 26.81
N THR A 31 18.17 -29.61 25.60
CA THR A 31 17.07 -28.65 25.39
C THR A 31 15.68 -29.26 25.43
N HIS A 32 15.55 -30.59 25.33
CA HIS A 32 14.28 -31.34 25.31
C HIS A 32 13.28 -30.83 24.26
N LYS A 33 13.78 -30.15 23.22
CA LYS A 33 12.96 -29.52 22.21
C LYS A 33 12.37 -30.58 21.28
N LYS A 34 11.04 -30.68 21.28
CA LYS A 34 10.30 -31.55 20.35
C LYS A 34 10.25 -30.91 18.96
N ILE A 35 10.71 -31.66 17.96
CA ILE A 35 10.69 -31.26 16.55
C ILE A 35 9.82 -32.25 15.78
N GLU A 36 9.09 -31.75 14.78
CA GLU A 36 8.30 -32.56 13.87
C GLU A 36 9.22 -33.50 13.07
N ASN A 37 8.90 -34.78 13.07
CA ASN A 37 9.59 -35.75 12.24
C ASN A 37 9.10 -35.62 10.80
N ARG A 38 9.97 -35.19 9.87
CA ARG A 38 9.71 -35.05 8.43
C ARG A 38 10.40 -36.12 7.58
N GLY A 39 10.92 -37.17 8.23
CA GLY A 39 11.68 -38.25 7.60
C GLY A 39 13.05 -38.49 8.23
N GLN A 40 13.44 -37.70 9.24
CA GLN A 40 14.70 -37.89 9.96
C GLN A 40 14.75 -39.22 10.72
N LEU A 41 13.61 -39.69 11.23
CA LEU A 41 13.48 -41.00 11.87
C LEU A 41 12.30 -41.77 11.29
N LEU A 42 12.33 -43.10 11.42
CA LEU A 42 11.20 -43.95 11.04
C LEU A 42 9.94 -43.57 11.81
N LYS A 43 8.79 -43.67 11.14
CA LYS A 43 7.46 -43.55 11.76
C LYS A 43 6.74 -44.88 11.63
N TYR A 44 5.98 -45.25 12.65
CA TYR A 44 5.24 -46.50 12.70
C TYR A 44 3.75 -46.21 12.65
N TYR A 45 3.06 -46.78 11.67
CA TYR A 45 1.61 -46.64 11.49
C TYR A 45 0.93 -47.95 11.87
N TYR A 46 -0.03 -47.88 12.79
CA TYR A 46 -0.81 -49.03 13.24
C TYR A 46 -2.28 -48.78 12.93
N GLN A 47 -2.90 -49.76 12.26
CA GLN A 47 -4.33 -49.74 11.98
C GLN A 47 -5.13 -50.35 13.12
N ASP A 48 -6.37 -49.88 13.29
CA ASP A 48 -7.39 -50.48 14.16
C ASP A 48 -6.92 -50.70 15.62
N THR A 49 -6.12 -49.76 16.12
CA THR A 49 -5.55 -49.80 17.49
C THR A 49 -6.60 -49.56 18.58
N HIS A 50 -7.73 -48.94 18.22
CA HIS A 50 -8.85 -48.65 19.12
C HIS A 50 -10.14 -48.48 18.29
N PRO A 51 -11.33 -48.59 18.91
CA PRO A 51 -12.58 -48.35 18.22
C PRO A 51 -12.59 -46.97 17.56
N ALA A 52 -12.89 -46.94 16.27
CA ALA A 52 -12.97 -45.72 15.50
C ALA A 52 -14.15 -44.85 15.98
N ILE A 53 -13.95 -43.53 15.98
CA ILE A 53 -14.99 -42.55 16.33
C ILE A 53 -15.87 -42.27 15.10
N ILE A 54 -15.28 -42.27 13.91
CA ILE A 54 -15.96 -42.19 12.61
C ILE A 54 -15.54 -43.36 11.73
N ASP A 55 -16.38 -43.76 10.78
CA ASP A 55 -16.02 -44.83 9.86
C ASP A 55 -14.86 -44.41 8.93
N ARG A 56 -14.09 -45.42 8.49
CA ARG A 56 -12.90 -45.21 7.66
C ARG A 56 -13.24 -44.52 6.34
N ALA A 57 -14.38 -44.82 5.74
CA ALA A 57 -14.79 -44.22 4.47
C ALA A 57 -15.05 -42.70 4.62
N THR A 58 -15.70 -42.30 5.72
CA THR A 58 -15.92 -40.89 6.07
C THR A 58 -14.59 -40.17 6.33
N TRP A 59 -13.66 -40.78 7.07
CA TRP A 59 -12.34 -40.19 7.31
C TRP A 59 -11.55 -40.00 6.01
N GLU A 60 -11.53 -41.02 5.14
CA GLU A 60 -10.85 -40.95 3.85
C GLU A 60 -11.48 -39.92 2.91
N ALA A 61 -12.81 -39.80 2.90
CA ALA A 61 -13.51 -38.76 2.16
C ALA A 61 -13.12 -37.35 2.64
N ALA A 62 -13.01 -37.16 3.96
CA ALA A 62 -12.54 -35.90 4.54
C ALA A 62 -11.07 -35.59 4.18
N GLN A 63 -10.19 -36.60 4.15
CA GLN A 63 -8.81 -36.41 3.69
C GLN A 63 -8.75 -36.01 2.20
N LYS A 64 -9.55 -36.66 1.35
CA LYS A 64 -9.65 -36.32 -0.09
C LYS A 64 -10.14 -34.91 -0.32
N GLU A 65 -11.20 -34.47 0.38
CA GLU A 65 -11.70 -33.10 0.28
C GLU A 65 -10.69 -32.08 0.82
N THR A 66 -9.99 -32.41 1.90
CA THR A 66 -8.91 -31.58 2.43
C THR A 66 -7.79 -31.41 1.41
N ALA A 67 -7.36 -32.49 0.76
CA ALA A 67 -6.36 -32.44 -0.30
C ALA A 67 -6.85 -31.66 -1.53
N ARG A 68 -8.11 -31.85 -1.95
CA ARG A 68 -8.74 -31.09 -3.04
C ARG A 68 -8.76 -29.60 -2.75
N ARG A 69 -9.21 -29.19 -1.56
CA ARG A 69 -9.18 -27.79 -1.12
C ARG A 69 -7.76 -27.25 -1.06
N GLN A 70 -6.78 -28.03 -0.57
CA GLN A 70 -5.39 -27.59 -0.57
C GLN A 70 -4.86 -27.35 -1.98
N ALA A 71 -5.22 -28.19 -2.95
CA ALA A 71 -4.84 -28.02 -4.35
C ALA A 71 -5.57 -26.84 -5.02
N GLU A 72 -6.87 -26.70 -4.79
CA GLU A 72 -7.72 -25.65 -5.38
C GLU A 72 -7.41 -24.25 -4.80
N PHE A 73 -7.14 -24.18 -3.50
CA PHE A 73 -6.73 -22.95 -2.81
C PHE A 73 -5.21 -22.77 -2.78
N TRP A 74 -4.45 -23.59 -3.51
CA TRP A 74 -3.03 -23.33 -3.73
C TRP A 74 -2.90 -22.09 -4.60
N ARG A 75 -2.83 -20.94 -3.93
CA ARG A 75 -2.39 -19.70 -4.56
C ARG A 75 -0.88 -19.68 -4.46
N PRO A 76 -0.14 -19.61 -5.58
CA PRO A 76 1.28 -19.39 -5.51
C PRO A 76 1.51 -18.15 -4.65
N ARG A 77 2.28 -18.32 -3.57
CA ARG A 77 2.66 -17.19 -2.74
C ARG A 77 3.49 -16.27 -3.61
N HIS A 78 3.23 -14.97 -3.52
CA HIS A 78 4.04 -13.98 -4.22
C HIS A 78 5.53 -14.20 -3.90
N PRO A 79 6.45 -14.09 -4.87
CA PRO A 79 7.88 -14.36 -4.68
C PRO A 79 8.50 -13.72 -3.43
N PHE A 80 8.10 -12.48 -3.11
CA PHE A 80 8.59 -11.70 -1.97
C PHE A 80 7.91 -11.99 -0.63
N SER A 81 6.94 -12.90 -0.60
CA SER A 81 6.17 -13.21 0.60
C SER A 81 7.08 -13.63 1.75
N ARG A 82 6.93 -12.97 2.91
CA ARG A 82 7.70 -13.19 4.15
C ARG A 82 9.17 -12.70 4.12
N LEU A 83 9.66 -12.20 2.99
CA LEU A 83 11.05 -11.75 2.85
C LEU A 83 11.22 -10.26 3.19
N ILE A 84 10.14 -9.48 3.13
CA ILE A 84 10.18 -8.03 3.35
C ILE A 84 9.89 -7.67 4.81
N LYS A 85 10.75 -6.87 5.43
CA LYS A 85 10.68 -6.41 6.82
C LYS A 85 10.67 -4.88 6.91
N CYS A 86 9.97 -4.37 7.92
CA CYS A 86 9.95 -2.95 8.22
C CYS A 86 11.20 -2.53 8.99
N GLY A 87 11.94 -1.54 8.49
CA GLY A 87 13.07 -0.93 9.20
C GLY A 87 12.67 -0.15 10.45
N ILE A 88 11.41 0.29 10.55
CA ILE A 88 10.91 1.03 11.74
C ILE A 88 10.49 0.09 12.87
N CYS A 89 9.60 -0.87 12.59
CA CYS A 89 8.95 -1.68 13.63
C CYS A 89 9.31 -3.16 13.59
N GLY A 90 10.17 -3.59 12.67
CA GLY A 90 10.60 -4.98 12.50
C GLY A 90 9.54 -5.95 11.96
N LYS A 91 8.25 -5.56 11.92
CA LYS A 91 7.16 -6.41 11.42
C LYS A 91 7.28 -6.63 9.91
N SER A 92 6.71 -7.75 9.44
CA SER A 92 6.71 -8.09 8.01
C SER A 92 5.85 -7.13 7.19
N TYR A 93 6.16 -6.98 5.91
CA TYR A 93 5.23 -6.38 4.95
C TYR A 93 4.24 -7.43 4.42
N CYS A 94 3.03 -6.99 4.10
CA CYS A 94 2.00 -7.81 3.47
C CYS A 94 1.70 -7.30 2.06
N HIS A 95 1.52 -8.25 1.14
CA HIS A 95 1.09 -7.96 -0.22
C HIS A 95 -0.41 -7.66 -0.24
N LYS A 96 -0.78 -6.53 -0.83
CA LYS A 96 -2.16 -6.17 -1.14
C LYS A 96 -2.33 -6.15 -2.65
N ALA A 97 -3.10 -7.11 -3.15
CA ALA A 97 -3.51 -7.13 -4.54
C ALA A 97 -4.28 -5.83 -4.86
N GLY A 98 -3.99 -5.24 -6.02
CA GLY A 98 -4.64 -4.03 -6.49
C GLY A 98 -5.16 -4.21 -7.91
N LYS A 99 -6.28 -3.55 -8.24
CA LYS A 99 -6.77 -3.48 -9.62
C LYS A 99 -5.86 -2.57 -10.46
N ARG A 100 -5.66 -2.90 -11.73
CA ARG A 100 -4.90 -2.09 -12.72
C ARG A 100 -3.49 -1.73 -12.24
N SER A 101 -2.67 -2.74 -11.91
CA SER A 101 -1.25 -2.59 -11.54
C SER A 101 -0.98 -1.72 -10.29
N ARG A 102 -1.93 -1.70 -9.34
CA ARG A 102 -1.76 -1.02 -8.05
C ARG A 102 -1.48 -1.97 -6.90
N ALA A 103 -0.92 -3.13 -7.21
CA ALA A 103 -0.43 -4.06 -6.19
C ALA A 103 0.66 -3.37 -5.36
N LYS A 104 0.60 -3.53 -4.05
CA LYS A 104 1.50 -2.84 -3.12
C LYS A 104 1.85 -3.70 -1.93
N TRP A 105 2.97 -3.38 -1.31
CA TRP A 105 3.45 -3.93 -0.07
C TRP A 105 3.32 -2.88 1.03
N GLY A 106 2.59 -3.23 2.09
CA GLY A 106 2.38 -2.38 3.25
C GLY A 106 2.91 -3.03 4.52
N CYS A 107 3.43 -2.23 5.46
CA CYS A 107 3.84 -2.72 6.77
C CYS A 107 2.63 -3.32 7.49
N LEU A 108 2.75 -4.56 8.02
CA LEU A 108 1.66 -5.24 8.69
C LEU A 108 1.11 -4.46 9.89
N ASP A 109 1.96 -3.72 10.62
CA ASP A 109 1.50 -2.88 11.72
C ASP A 109 0.59 -1.76 11.21
N LYS A 110 1.05 -1.00 10.22
CA LYS A 110 0.35 0.13 9.60
C LYS A 110 -1.03 -0.25 9.05
N GLU A 111 -1.15 -1.48 8.56
CA GLU A 111 -2.39 -1.97 7.95
C GLU A 111 -3.42 -2.46 8.97
N LYS A 112 -3.08 -2.52 10.26
CA LYS A 112 -4.04 -2.78 11.35
C LYS A 112 -4.75 -1.50 11.75
N ALA A 113 -6.01 -1.61 12.16
CA ALA A 113 -6.80 -0.47 12.66
C ALA A 113 -6.16 0.24 13.85
N THR A 114 -5.44 -0.51 14.70
CA THR A 114 -4.70 -0.02 15.88
C THR A 114 -3.20 0.18 15.62
N GLY A 115 -2.76 0.10 14.36
CA GLY A 115 -1.38 0.26 13.95
C GLY A 115 -0.87 1.68 14.12
N SER A 116 0.41 1.83 14.48
CA SER A 116 1.05 3.14 14.64
C SER A 116 2.21 3.37 13.66
N CYS A 117 2.68 2.32 12.97
CA CYS A 117 3.79 2.43 12.04
C CYS A 117 3.44 3.31 10.84
N LYS A 118 4.34 4.25 10.53
CA LYS A 118 4.18 5.23 9.43
C LYS A 118 5.06 4.95 8.21
N ASN A 119 5.71 3.79 8.14
CA ASN A 119 6.62 3.46 7.04
C ASN A 119 5.92 3.49 5.68
N PHE A 120 6.70 3.68 4.62
CA PHE A 120 6.21 3.78 3.25
C PHE A 120 5.62 2.46 2.76
N ASN A 121 4.62 2.59 1.88
CA ASN A 121 4.18 1.46 1.07
C ASN A 121 5.09 1.38 -0.15
N VAL A 122 5.46 0.18 -0.54
CA VAL A 122 6.28 -0.08 -1.73
C VAL A 122 5.34 -0.61 -2.80
N MET A 123 5.30 -0.01 -3.98
CA MET A 123 4.52 -0.57 -5.09
C MET A 123 5.18 -1.85 -5.58
N ASP A 124 4.40 -2.85 -5.96
CA ASP A 124 4.94 -4.13 -6.39
C ASP A 124 5.85 -3.99 -7.63
N SER A 125 5.48 -3.09 -8.55
CA SER A 125 6.32 -2.74 -9.71
C SER A 125 7.66 -2.11 -9.34
N GLU A 126 7.69 -1.24 -8.34
CA GLU A 126 8.94 -0.60 -7.88
C GLU A 126 9.84 -1.62 -7.18
N LEU A 127 9.24 -2.56 -6.44
CA LEU A 127 9.98 -3.65 -5.82
C LEU A 127 10.60 -4.59 -6.87
N LEU A 128 9.85 -4.97 -7.90
CA LEU A 128 10.35 -5.79 -9.01
C LEU A 128 11.52 -5.08 -9.73
N LYS A 129 11.34 -3.80 -10.05
CA LYS A 129 12.38 -2.98 -10.67
C LYS A 129 13.64 -2.90 -9.81
N ALA A 130 13.49 -2.67 -8.50
CA ALA A 130 14.61 -2.64 -7.58
C ALA A 130 15.33 -4.00 -7.50
N CYS A 131 14.60 -5.12 -7.53
CA CYS A 131 15.19 -6.45 -7.58
C CYS A 131 16.03 -6.65 -8.84
N ASN A 132 15.49 -6.28 -10.01
CA ASN A 132 16.18 -6.40 -11.30
C ASN A 132 17.47 -5.57 -11.31
N ASN A 133 17.41 -4.32 -10.85
CA ASN A 133 18.58 -3.45 -10.75
C ASN A 133 19.68 -4.04 -9.84
N VAL A 134 19.29 -4.52 -8.66
CA VAL A 134 20.20 -5.05 -7.64
C VAL A 134 20.84 -6.38 -8.06
N LEU A 135 20.11 -7.19 -8.82
CA LEU A 135 20.57 -8.48 -9.35
C LEU A 135 21.21 -8.38 -10.74
N GLY A 136 21.11 -7.23 -11.42
CA GLY A 136 21.59 -7.05 -12.79
C GLY A 136 20.81 -7.87 -13.82
N LEU A 137 19.50 -8.02 -13.62
CA LEU A 137 18.61 -8.80 -14.50
C LEU A 137 17.75 -7.87 -15.37
N GLU A 138 17.47 -8.26 -16.61
CA GLU A 138 16.51 -7.55 -17.46
C GLU A 138 15.06 -7.82 -17.02
N GLU A 139 14.76 -9.08 -16.69
CA GLU A 139 13.46 -9.52 -16.18
C GLU A 139 13.59 -10.24 -14.83
N PHE A 140 12.52 -10.20 -14.04
CA PHE A 140 12.53 -10.80 -12.71
C PHE A 140 12.49 -12.33 -12.79
N ASP A 141 13.50 -12.98 -12.22
CA ASP A 141 13.55 -14.43 -12.04
C ASP A 141 13.44 -14.79 -10.55
N GLU A 142 12.38 -15.52 -10.20
CA GLU A 142 12.10 -15.93 -8.82
C GLU A 142 13.15 -16.88 -8.25
N ALA A 143 13.72 -17.77 -9.08
CA ALA A 143 14.69 -18.77 -8.66
C ALA A 143 16.02 -18.09 -8.31
N ILE A 144 16.51 -17.21 -9.19
CA ILE A 144 17.73 -16.42 -8.95
C ILE A 144 17.55 -15.52 -7.73
N PHE A 145 16.38 -14.87 -7.61
CA PHE A 145 16.10 -13.99 -6.47
C PHE A 145 16.16 -14.75 -5.14
N LYS A 146 15.54 -15.93 -5.04
CA LYS A 146 15.54 -16.73 -3.80
C LYS A 146 16.91 -17.31 -3.45
N ASP A 147 17.69 -17.66 -4.46
CA ASP A 147 19.05 -18.17 -4.31
C ASP A 147 20.01 -17.10 -3.77
N LYS A 148 19.87 -15.85 -4.23
CA LYS A 148 20.78 -14.76 -3.86
C LYS A 148 20.32 -13.92 -2.67
N VAL A 149 19.03 -13.60 -2.57
CA VAL A 149 18.49 -12.64 -1.60
C VAL A 149 17.87 -13.34 -0.39
N LYS A 150 18.37 -13.02 0.79
CA LYS A 150 17.90 -13.55 2.08
C LYS A 150 16.69 -12.80 2.63
N LYS A 151 16.71 -11.46 2.57
CA LYS A 151 15.61 -10.59 3.04
C LYS A 151 15.74 -9.19 2.46
N ILE A 152 14.64 -8.45 2.50
CA ILE A 152 14.59 -7.03 2.13
C ILE A 152 14.12 -6.23 3.34
N ILE A 153 14.80 -5.14 3.66
CA ILE A 153 14.40 -4.20 4.71
C ILE A 153 13.96 -2.89 4.06
N VAL A 154 12.72 -2.48 4.34
CA VAL A 154 12.18 -1.20 3.89
C VAL A 154 12.51 -0.14 4.93
N GLN A 155 13.45 0.73 4.59
CA GLN A 155 13.90 1.79 5.48
C GLN A 155 12.98 3.02 5.41
N PRO A 156 12.85 3.79 6.52
CA PRO A 156 11.98 4.96 6.59
C PRO A 156 12.35 6.09 5.63
N GLU A 157 13.55 6.07 5.03
CA GLU A 157 14.02 7.07 4.06
C GLU A 157 13.62 6.72 2.62
N GLY A 158 12.81 5.67 2.40
CA GLY A 158 12.42 5.26 1.05
C GLY A 158 13.48 4.43 0.32
N ILE A 159 14.26 3.67 1.09
CA ILE A 159 15.32 2.80 0.60
C ILE A 159 14.91 1.34 0.84
N LEU A 160 15.10 0.50 -0.18
CA LEU A 160 15.08 -0.95 -0.06
C LEU A 160 16.51 -1.43 0.18
N GLU A 161 16.74 -2.02 1.34
CA GLU A 161 18.02 -2.64 1.70
C GLU A 161 17.91 -4.16 1.50
N PHE A 162 18.62 -4.67 0.51
CA PHE A 162 18.68 -6.08 0.14
C PHE A 162 19.84 -6.75 0.88
N HIS A 163 19.52 -7.78 1.65
CA HIS A 163 20.49 -8.60 2.35
C HIS A 163 20.66 -9.89 1.58
N PHE A 164 21.85 -10.14 1.05
CA PHE A 164 22.18 -11.35 0.31
C PHE A 164 22.60 -12.49 1.24
N HIS A 165 22.59 -13.73 0.73
CA HIS A 165 23.04 -14.89 1.51
C HIS A 165 24.56 -14.93 1.72
N ASP A 166 25.33 -14.32 0.82
CA ASP A 166 26.78 -14.15 0.94
C ASP A 166 27.20 -13.06 1.94
N GLY A 167 26.23 -12.33 2.50
CA GLY A 167 26.44 -11.23 3.45
C GLY A 167 26.55 -9.86 2.80
N GLU A 168 26.52 -9.75 1.46
CA GLU A 168 26.48 -8.47 0.77
C GLU A 168 25.17 -7.72 1.11
N ILE A 169 25.27 -6.40 1.24
CA ILE A 169 24.12 -5.51 1.42
C ILE A 169 24.09 -4.49 0.30
N LYS A 170 23.05 -4.52 -0.52
CA LYS A 170 22.81 -3.50 -1.55
C LYS A 170 21.61 -2.65 -1.19
N ARG A 171 21.67 -1.37 -1.55
CA ARG A 171 20.62 -0.39 -1.24
C ARG A 171 20.12 0.24 -2.52
N GLU A 172 18.81 0.19 -2.72
CA GLU A 172 18.14 0.79 -3.87
C GLU A 172 17.10 1.79 -3.38
N LYS A 173 17.15 3.02 -3.88
CA LYS A 173 16.10 4.02 -3.62
C LYS A 173 14.90 3.73 -4.49
N PHE A 174 13.76 3.43 -3.88
CA PHE A 174 12.48 3.29 -4.60
C PHE A 174 11.63 4.57 -4.52
N ILE A 175 12.04 5.51 -3.67
CA ILE A 175 11.53 6.87 -3.68
C ILE A 175 12.52 7.71 -4.48
N THR A 176 12.26 7.86 -5.78
CA THR A 176 13.02 8.72 -6.69
C THR A 176 12.29 10.06 -6.83
N ASP A 177 12.36 10.92 -5.82
CA ASP A 177 12.04 12.37 -5.86
C ASP A 177 10.81 12.88 -6.65
N LYS A 178 9.79 12.06 -6.91
CA LYS A 178 8.54 12.45 -7.61
C LYS A 178 7.25 11.90 -7.00
N VAL A 179 7.35 10.97 -6.05
CA VAL A 179 6.19 10.50 -5.28
C VAL A 179 5.82 11.50 -4.17
N GLU A 180 6.78 12.26 -3.64
CA GLU A 180 6.51 13.40 -2.75
C GLU A 180 6.01 14.66 -3.47
N LEU A 181 6.31 14.83 -4.76
CA LEU A 181 5.66 15.87 -5.58
C LEU A 181 4.15 15.62 -5.75
N ARG A 182 3.67 14.36 -5.72
CA ARG A 182 2.21 14.09 -5.64
C ARG A 182 1.64 14.26 -4.23
N ARG A 183 2.49 14.38 -3.20
CA ARG A 183 2.12 14.85 -1.86
C ARG A 183 2.16 16.38 -1.73
N GLN A 184 2.52 17.13 -2.77
CA GLN A 184 2.01 18.50 -2.96
C GLN A 184 0.51 18.48 -3.31
N VAL A 185 -0.28 17.69 -2.60
CA VAL A 185 -1.55 18.21 -2.10
C VAL A 185 -1.14 19.19 -1.02
N VAL A 186 -0.87 20.42 -1.43
CA VAL A 186 -0.76 21.57 -0.54
C VAL A 186 -1.97 21.47 0.41
N PRO A 187 -1.81 21.22 1.73
CA PRO A 187 -2.93 20.91 2.61
C PRO A 187 -4.10 21.85 2.36
N ILE A 188 -5.35 21.36 2.43
CA ILE A 188 -6.54 22.22 2.23
C ILE A 188 -6.44 23.51 3.06
N ALA A 189 -5.83 23.45 4.25
CA ALA A 189 -5.52 24.58 5.12
C ALA A 189 -4.74 25.72 4.44
N LEU A 190 -3.74 25.43 3.61
CA LEU A 190 -2.97 26.44 2.88
C LEU A 190 -3.82 27.18 1.83
N TYR A 191 -4.93 26.58 1.38
CA TYR A 191 -5.89 27.22 0.48
C TYR A 191 -7.08 27.89 1.20
N GLN A 192 -7.19 27.76 2.53
CA GLN A 192 -8.30 28.37 3.28
C GLN A 192 -8.23 29.89 3.32
N GLY A 193 -7.05 30.49 3.11
CA GLY A 193 -6.86 31.94 3.01
C GLY A 193 -7.11 32.53 1.63
N ILE A 194 -7.21 31.71 0.58
CA ILE A 194 -7.40 32.20 -0.80
C ILE A 194 -8.89 32.38 -1.04
N GLU A 195 -9.29 33.62 -1.34
CA GLU A 195 -10.68 33.96 -1.63
C GLU A 195 -10.92 33.90 -3.15
N ILE A 196 -11.52 32.79 -3.60
CA ILE A 196 -11.96 32.62 -4.99
C ILE A 196 -13.48 32.71 -5.04
N CYS A 197 -14.00 33.64 -5.83
CA CYS A 197 -15.42 33.93 -5.95
C CYS A 197 -15.97 33.55 -7.33
N CYS A 198 -17.26 33.19 -7.35
CA CYS A 198 -18.01 33.00 -8.57
C CYS A 198 -18.39 34.36 -9.16
N GLY A 199 -17.98 34.67 -10.39
CA GLY A 199 -18.38 35.89 -11.08
C GLY A 199 -19.86 35.93 -11.50
N ILE A 200 -20.54 34.78 -11.53
CA ILE A 200 -21.98 34.69 -11.85
C ILE A 200 -22.85 34.93 -10.61
N HIS A 201 -22.50 34.30 -9.49
CA HIS A 201 -23.33 34.28 -8.28
C HIS A 201 -22.77 35.15 -7.15
N GLY A 202 -21.55 35.70 -7.26
CA GLY A 202 -20.91 36.52 -6.24
C GLY A 202 -20.40 35.79 -5.01
N HIS A 203 -20.67 34.49 -4.85
CA HIS A 203 -20.32 33.72 -3.65
C HIS A 203 -18.94 33.06 -3.74
N ARG A 204 -18.33 32.76 -2.58
CA ARG A 204 -17.08 32.01 -2.48
C ARG A 204 -17.24 30.59 -3.05
N LEU A 205 -16.28 30.18 -3.87
CA LEU A 205 -16.22 28.82 -4.40
C LEU A 205 -15.77 27.83 -3.32
N TRP A 206 -16.39 26.66 -3.32
CA TRP A 206 -16.05 25.55 -2.45
C TRP A 206 -14.81 24.82 -2.95
N HIS A 207 -13.85 24.60 -2.06
CA HIS A 207 -12.59 23.92 -2.35
C HIS A 207 -12.68 22.42 -2.04
N ALA A 208 -12.31 21.58 -3.00
CA ALA A 208 -12.40 20.13 -2.91
C ALA A 208 -11.09 19.45 -3.36
N LEU A 209 -10.71 18.38 -2.67
CA LEU A 209 -9.60 17.52 -3.04
C LEU A 209 -10.12 16.22 -3.68
N ILE A 210 -9.84 16.02 -4.97
CA ILE A 210 -10.28 14.82 -5.71
C ILE A 210 -9.06 14.20 -6.38
N ASN A 211 -8.76 12.93 -6.09
CA ASN A 211 -7.61 12.19 -6.65
C ASN A 211 -6.26 12.92 -6.52
N GLY A 212 -6.04 13.65 -5.42
CA GLY A 212 -4.82 14.42 -5.19
C GLY A 212 -4.71 15.74 -5.99
N ARG A 213 -5.81 16.21 -6.58
CA ARG A 213 -5.89 17.51 -7.26
C ARG A 213 -6.90 18.42 -6.55
N HIS A 214 -6.55 19.70 -6.44
CA HIS A 214 -7.36 20.75 -5.84
C HIS A 214 -8.33 21.33 -6.87
N TYR A 215 -9.60 21.51 -6.49
CA TYR A 215 -10.64 22.03 -7.36
C TYR A 215 -11.50 23.06 -6.63
N TRP A 216 -11.92 24.11 -7.34
CA TRP A 216 -12.90 25.08 -6.87
C TRP A 216 -14.21 24.89 -7.63
N LYS A 217 -15.33 24.81 -6.91
CA LYS A 217 -16.66 24.59 -7.46
C LYS A 217 -17.66 25.57 -6.86
N CYS A 218 -18.64 26.02 -7.64
CA CYS A 218 -19.72 26.85 -7.11
C CYS A 218 -20.64 25.99 -6.23
N GLY A 219 -20.82 26.40 -4.97
CA GLY A 219 -21.67 25.71 -4.00
C GLY A 219 -23.13 25.58 -4.46
N LEU A 220 -23.67 26.61 -5.13
CA LEU A 220 -25.05 26.57 -5.66
C LEU A 220 -25.25 25.51 -6.74
N LYS A 221 -24.25 25.29 -7.61
CA LYS A 221 -24.29 24.21 -8.60
C LYS A 221 -24.18 22.83 -7.93
N VAL A 222 -23.34 22.69 -6.91
CA VAL A 222 -23.12 21.41 -6.22
C VAL A 222 -24.27 21.02 -5.28
N GLN A 223 -24.81 21.97 -4.52
CA GLN A 223 -25.81 21.73 -3.47
C GLN A 223 -27.24 21.94 -3.96
N HIS A 224 -27.48 22.89 -4.87
CA HIS A 224 -28.81 23.30 -5.30
C HIS A 224 -29.09 23.08 -6.80
N LYS A 225 -28.16 22.45 -7.53
CA LYS A 225 -28.26 22.16 -8.98
C LYS A 225 -28.58 23.39 -9.85
N VAL A 226 -28.18 24.58 -9.39
CA VAL A 226 -28.30 25.82 -10.16
C VAL A 226 -27.28 25.81 -11.29
N ASP A 227 -27.67 26.27 -12.47
CA ASP A 227 -26.75 26.32 -13.61
C ASP A 227 -25.64 27.38 -13.40
N CYS A 228 -24.39 27.00 -13.64
CA CYS A 228 -23.23 27.87 -13.48
C CYS A 228 -22.09 27.41 -14.39
N ASP A 229 -21.70 28.26 -15.32
CA ASP A 229 -20.59 28.02 -16.24
C ASP A 229 -19.23 28.48 -15.69
N CYS A 230 -19.23 29.03 -14.47
CA CYS A 230 -18.04 29.19 -13.64
C CYS A 230 -17.29 27.86 -13.37
N TRP A 231 -17.93 26.74 -13.69
CA TRP A 231 -17.41 25.41 -13.51
C TRP A 231 -16.43 25.02 -14.63
N SER A 232 -15.15 25.10 -14.33
CA SER A 232 -14.15 24.27 -15.02
C SER A 232 -12.83 24.28 -14.23
N HIS A 233 -12.04 23.23 -14.40
CA HIS A 233 -10.85 22.78 -13.66
C HIS A 233 -9.79 23.85 -13.26
N ILE A 234 -10.13 24.80 -12.40
CA ILE A 234 -9.14 25.65 -11.74
C ILE A 234 -8.46 24.81 -10.66
N THR A 235 -7.16 24.60 -10.80
CA THR A 235 -6.33 24.00 -9.77
C THR A 235 -5.53 25.08 -9.07
N GLY A 236 -5.19 24.88 -7.79
CA GLY A 236 -4.45 25.87 -7.01
C GLY A 236 -3.07 26.13 -7.60
N THR A 237 -2.49 25.12 -8.24
CA THR A 237 -1.26 25.21 -9.04
C THR A 237 -1.37 26.16 -10.22
N LYS A 238 -2.49 26.13 -10.95
CA LYS A 238 -2.73 27.04 -12.08
C LYS A 238 -2.87 28.48 -11.60
N VAL A 239 -3.63 28.70 -10.52
CA VAL A 239 -3.81 30.03 -9.92
C VAL A 239 -2.48 30.63 -9.48
N LEU A 240 -1.68 29.88 -8.73
CA LEU A 240 -0.36 30.34 -8.27
C LEU A 240 0.56 30.68 -9.46
N GLN A 241 0.61 29.83 -10.49
CA GLN A 241 1.42 30.08 -11.69
C GLN A 241 0.99 31.35 -12.44
N MET A 242 -0.32 31.60 -12.54
CA MET A 242 -0.84 32.82 -13.17
C MET A 242 -0.43 34.06 -12.39
N VAL A 243 -0.54 34.03 -11.06
CA VAL A 243 -0.16 35.17 -10.20
C VAL A 243 1.34 35.43 -10.28
N LYS A 244 2.20 34.40 -10.24
CA LYS A 244 3.65 34.55 -10.46
C LYS A 244 3.96 35.24 -11.78
N LYS A 245 3.27 34.83 -12.85
CA LYS A 245 3.44 35.41 -14.19
C LYS A 245 2.98 36.88 -14.24
N LEU A 246 1.85 37.22 -13.64
CA LEU A 246 1.31 38.60 -13.61
C LEU A 246 2.13 39.56 -12.74
N THR A 247 2.79 39.02 -11.72
CA THR A 247 3.63 39.81 -10.80
C THR A 247 5.11 39.78 -11.15
N SER A 248 5.53 38.92 -12.09
CA SER A 248 6.94 38.62 -12.39
C SER A 248 7.74 38.24 -11.13
N ARG A 249 7.08 37.58 -10.17
CA ARG A 249 7.63 37.20 -8.86
C ARG A 249 7.59 35.70 -8.68
N ASP A 250 8.75 35.08 -8.63
CA ASP A 250 8.88 33.64 -8.41
C ASP A 250 8.86 33.24 -6.92
N ASP A 251 9.02 34.22 -6.03
CA ASP A 251 9.02 34.05 -4.57
C ASP A 251 7.63 33.86 -3.96
N ILE A 252 6.57 34.03 -4.76
CA ILE A 252 5.19 33.78 -4.30
C ILE A 252 4.99 32.28 -4.08
N THR A 253 4.45 31.92 -2.94
CA THR A 253 4.14 30.56 -2.50
C THR A 253 2.66 30.48 -2.13
N TYR A 254 2.17 29.31 -1.71
CA TYR A 254 0.77 29.21 -1.26
C TYR A 254 0.56 29.91 0.07
N GLU A 255 1.58 29.91 0.90
CA GLU A 255 1.63 30.46 2.24
C GLU A 255 1.48 31.98 2.23
N ASN A 256 2.07 32.66 1.24
CA ASN A 256 2.05 34.13 1.13
C ASN A 256 1.12 34.66 0.03
N LEU A 257 0.39 33.79 -0.70
CA LEU A 257 -0.46 34.23 -1.82
C LEU A 257 -1.56 35.22 -1.38
N ALA A 258 -2.13 35.02 -0.19
CA ALA A 258 -3.17 35.89 0.37
C ALA A 258 -2.65 37.28 0.79
N GLU A 259 -1.33 37.45 0.94
CA GLU A 259 -0.69 38.75 1.17
C GLU A 259 -0.58 39.57 -0.12
N VAL A 260 -0.58 38.89 -1.28
CA VAL A 260 -0.43 39.49 -2.60
C VAL A 260 -1.79 39.71 -3.28
N VAL A 261 -2.67 38.70 -3.21
CA VAL A 261 -3.97 38.69 -3.87
C VAL A 261 -5.07 38.76 -2.80
N GLU A 262 -5.90 39.79 -2.88
CA GLU A 262 -7.05 39.97 -2.02
C GLU A 262 -8.18 38.99 -2.38
N LYS A 263 -8.56 38.95 -3.65
CA LYS A 263 -9.59 38.02 -4.16
C LYS A 263 -9.37 37.69 -5.63
N SER A 264 -9.85 36.53 -6.03
CA SER A 264 -9.88 36.09 -7.44
C SER A 264 -11.31 35.82 -7.86
N ILE A 265 -11.76 36.38 -8.98
CA ILE A 265 -13.13 36.23 -9.47
C ILE A 265 -13.11 35.43 -10.77
N VAL A 266 -13.82 34.30 -10.78
CA VAL A 266 -13.92 33.43 -11.96
C VAL A 266 -15.10 33.89 -12.81
N MET A 267 -14.80 34.43 -13.98
CA MET A 267 -15.78 35.05 -14.86
C MET A 267 -16.42 34.02 -15.82
N PRO A 268 -17.64 34.29 -16.33
CA PRO A 268 -18.33 33.39 -17.28
C PRO A 268 -17.62 33.29 -18.64
N ASP A 269 -16.85 34.31 -19.02
CA ASP A 269 -16.08 34.40 -20.27
C ASP A 269 -14.77 33.59 -20.25
N ASN A 270 -14.66 32.64 -19.33
CA ASN A 270 -13.48 31.80 -19.14
C ASN A 270 -12.20 32.57 -18.79
N THR A 271 -12.34 33.71 -18.11
CA THR A 271 -11.23 34.48 -17.52
C THR A 271 -11.24 34.43 -15.99
N ILE A 272 -10.09 34.72 -15.37
CA ILE A 272 -9.96 34.95 -13.94
C ILE A 272 -9.47 36.38 -13.74
N GLU A 273 -10.24 37.14 -12.96
CA GLU A 273 -9.90 38.51 -12.55
C GLU A 273 -9.24 38.46 -11.16
N PHE A 274 -8.00 38.92 -11.06
CA PHE A 274 -7.22 38.98 -9.82
C PHE A 274 -7.23 40.39 -9.27
N HIS A 275 -7.68 40.54 -8.02
CA HIS A 275 -7.63 41.78 -7.27
C HIS A 275 -6.45 41.70 -6.32
N PHE A 276 -5.44 42.53 -6.56
CA PHE A 276 -4.21 42.55 -5.76
C PHE A 276 -4.34 43.53 -4.58
N LYS A 277 -3.60 43.28 -3.51
CA LYS A 277 -3.59 44.13 -2.31
C LYS A 277 -3.01 45.52 -2.55
N ASP A 278 -2.25 45.71 -3.63
CA ASP A 278 -1.73 47.00 -4.10
C ASP A 278 -2.78 47.82 -4.89
N GLY A 279 -4.01 47.31 -5.03
CA GLY A 279 -5.10 47.95 -5.77
C GLY A 279 -5.11 47.65 -7.28
N ARG A 280 -4.14 46.88 -7.79
CA ARG A 280 -4.11 46.46 -9.19
C ARG A 280 -5.18 45.39 -9.46
N ILE A 281 -5.80 45.46 -10.64
CA ILE A 281 -6.74 44.44 -11.12
C ILE A 281 -6.22 43.91 -12.46
N GLU A 282 -6.00 42.61 -12.56
CA GLU A 282 -5.54 41.95 -13.79
C GLU A 282 -6.52 40.86 -14.22
N LYS A 283 -6.74 40.76 -15.52
CA LYS A 283 -7.55 39.68 -16.11
C LYS A 283 -6.66 38.73 -16.89
N CYS A 284 -6.81 37.44 -16.61
CA CYS A 284 -6.03 36.41 -17.30
C CYS A 284 -6.96 35.31 -17.83
N PRO A 285 -6.79 34.84 -19.08
CA PRO A 285 -7.51 33.69 -19.61
C PRO A 285 -7.31 32.46 -18.73
N LYS A 286 -8.36 31.68 -18.53
CA LYS A 286 -8.28 30.42 -17.79
C LYS A 286 -7.42 29.41 -18.57
N PRO A 287 -6.47 28.73 -17.91
CA PRO A 287 -5.65 27.68 -18.52
C PRO A 287 -6.32 26.30 -18.53
#